data_AF-A0A1I3TV85-F1
#
_entry.id   AF-A0A1I3TV85-F1
#
_cell.length_a   1.000
_cell.length_b   1.000
_cell.length_c   1.000
_cell.angle_alpha   90.00
_cell.angle_beta   90.00
_cell.angle_gamma   90.00
#
_symmetry.space_group_name_H-M   'P 1'
#
loop_
_entity.id
_entity.type
_entity.pdbx_description
1 polymer ?
#
loop_
_entity_poly.entity_id
_entity_poly.type
_entity_poly.pdbx_seq_one_letter_code
_entity_poly.pdbx_strand_id
1 'polypeptide(L)' 'MNTPDLYSPKELAKISGWPERRIRNLLRSGHLRHVRVGTSYLLPSSAISEYVERNMIEPLATSGRENSGS' A
#
# COMPACT_ATOMS: atom_id res chain seq x y z
N MET A 1 20.13 -6.11 15.12
CA MET A 1 18.67 -6.12 14.89
C MET A 1 18.30 -4.83 14.16
N ASN A 2 17.73 -4.92 12.96
CA ASN A 2 17.17 -3.74 12.28
C ASN A 2 15.74 -3.54 12.82
N THR A 3 15.54 -2.56 13.71
CA THR A 3 14.19 -2.23 14.18
C THR A 3 13.45 -1.53 13.04
N PRO A 4 12.26 -1.99 12.63
CA PRO A 4 11.52 -1.30 11.58
C PRO A 4 11.14 0.09 12.07
N ASP A 5 11.52 1.12 11.31
CA ASP A 5 11.12 2.49 11.59
C ASP A 5 9.59 2.61 11.48
N LEU A 6 8.99 3.11 12.55
CA LEU A 6 7.55 3.26 12.70
C LEU A 6 7.15 4.71 12.52
N TYR A 7 6.20 4.95 11.61
CA TYR A 7 5.74 6.27 11.22
C TYR A 7 4.26 6.44 11.52
N SER A 8 3.85 7.63 11.92
CA SER A 8 2.44 8.03 11.92
C SER A 8 1.90 8.11 10.49
N PRO A 9 0.57 8.07 10.27
CA PRO A 9 -0.02 8.23 8.94
C PRO A 9 0.41 9.52 8.23
N LYS A 10 0.64 10.59 9.00
CA LYS A 10 1.08 11.90 8.50
C LYS A 10 2.53 11.88 8.02
N GLU A 11 3.42 11.20 8.74
CA GLU A 11 4.81 11.04 8.32
C GLU A 11 4.92 10.12 7.12
N LEU A 12 4.18 9.00 7.15
CA LEU A 12 4.13 8.05 6.05
C LEU A 12 3.65 8.71 4.75
N ALA A 13 2.69 9.64 4.83
CA ALA A 13 2.23 10.43 3.68
C ALA A 13 3.35 11.29 3.07
N LYS A 14 4.19 11.90 3.90
CA LYS A 14 5.31 12.74 3.43
C LYS A 14 6.38 11.92 2.71
N ILE A 15 6.69 10.72 3.22
CA ILE A 15 7.77 9.89 2.67
C ILE A 15 7.31 9.05 1.47
N SER A 16 6.07 8.58 1.47
CA SER A 16 5.54 7.71 0.39
C SER A 16 4.96 8.47 -0.79
N GLY A 17 4.64 9.76 -0.61
CA GLY A 17 3.89 10.55 -1.57
C GLY A 17 2.39 10.22 -1.63
N TRP A 18 1.90 9.30 -0.80
CA TRP A 18 0.48 8.97 -0.74
C TRP A 18 -0.30 9.98 0.10
N PRO A 19 -1.54 10.34 -0.29
CA PRO A 19 -2.36 11.21 0.53
C PRO A 19 -2.64 10.60 1.91
N GLU A 20 -2.46 11.38 2.98
CA GLU A 20 -2.73 10.94 4.35
C GLU A 20 -4.15 10.36 4.49
N ARG A 21 -5.14 10.98 3.83
CA ARG A 21 -6.52 10.49 3.82
C ARG A 21 -6.64 9.07 3.27
N ARG A 22 -5.88 8.73 2.22
CA ARG A 22 -5.87 7.38 1.63
C ARG A 22 -5.25 6.38 2.60
N ILE A 23 -4.12 6.73 3.22
CA ILE A 23 -3.47 5.90 4.25
C ILE A 23 -4.41 5.63 5.43
N ARG A 24 -5.09 6.67 5.95
CA ARG A 24 -6.08 6.54 7.03
C ARG A 24 -7.26 5.66 6.64
N ASN A 25 -7.76 5.79 5.41
CA ASN A 25 -8.85 4.92 4.93
C ASN A 25 -8.40 3.47 4.89
N LEU A 26 -7.20 3.18 4.36
CA LEU A 26 -6.67 1.83 4.29
C LEU A 26 -6.42 1.23 5.68
N LEU A 27 -5.93 2.03 6.64
CA LEU A 27 -5.83 1.66 8.05
C LEU A 27 -7.19 1.27 8.64
N ARG A 28 -8.21 2.10 8.45
CA ARG A 28 -9.57 1.83 8.95
C ARG A 28 -10.19 0.57 8.35
N SER A 29 -9.86 0.28 7.09
CA SER A 29 -10.30 -0.95 6.42
C SER A 29 -9.44 -2.18 6.75
N GLY A 30 -8.37 -2.04 7.53
CA GLY A 30 -7.50 -3.16 7.94
C GLY A 30 -6.55 -3.68 6.86
N HIS A 31 -6.37 -2.95 5.76
CA HIS A 31 -5.54 -3.40 4.63
C HIS A 31 -4.05 -3.09 4.79
N LEU A 32 -3.68 -2.12 5.64
CA LEU A 32 -2.28 -1.80 5.92
C LEU A 32 -1.81 -2.46 7.21
N ARG A 33 -0.61 -3.05 7.16
CA ARG A 33 0.09 -3.47 8.37
C ARG A 33 0.37 -2.26 9.26
N HIS A 34 0.04 -2.40 10.54
CA HIS A 34 0.19 -1.34 11.51
C HIS A 34 0.34 -1.92 12.93
N VAL A 35 0.88 -1.09 13.82
CA VAL A 35 0.95 -1.33 15.26
C VAL A 35 0.12 -0.26 15.94
N ARG A 36 -0.75 -0.65 16.87
CA ARG A 36 -1.49 0.29 17.70
C ARG A 36 -0.73 0.51 19.00
N VAL A 37 -0.35 1.75 19.27
CA VAL A 37 0.32 2.16 20.52
C VAL A 37 -0.60 3.17 21.21
N GLY A 38 -1.33 2.69 22.23
CA GLY A 38 -2.37 3.48 22.89
C GLY A 38 -3.50 3.87 21.94
N THR A 39 -3.64 5.17 21.69
CA THR A 39 -4.63 5.77 20.78
C THR A 39 -4.09 6.02 19.37
N SER A 40 -2.79 5.84 19.15
CA SER A 40 -2.13 6.12 17.88
C SER A 40 -1.86 4.86 17.07
N TYR A 41 -1.96 5.00 15.74
CA TYR A 41 -1.56 3.99 14.78
C TYR A 41 -0.18 4.34 14.22
N LEU A 42 0.74 3.39 14.24
CA LEU A 42 2.05 3.49 13.64
C LEU A 42 2.20 2.44 12.54
N LEU A 43 2.86 2.79 11.46
CA LEU A 43 3.06 1.94 10.29
C LEU A 43 4.54 1.79 10.01
N PRO A 44 5.02 0.58 9.67
CA PRO A 44 6.38 0.45 9.13
C PRO A 44 6.48 1.17 7.78
N SER A 45 7.69 1.63 7.42
CA SER A 45 7.95 2.25 6.11
C SER A 45 7.54 1.36 4.93
N SER A 46 7.64 0.03 5.08
CA SER A 46 7.24 -0.95 4.07
C SER A 46 5.71 -1.14 3.95
N ALA A 47 4.93 -0.57 4.88
CA ALA A 47 3.47 -0.44 4.90
C ALA A 47 2.80 -0.48 3.53
N ILE A 48 3.15 0.54 2.75
CA ILE A 48 2.50 0.86 1.48
C ILE A 48 3.02 -0.04 0.37
N SER A 49 4.34 -0.24 0.27
CA SER A 49 4.93 -1.07 -0.78
C SER A 49 4.39 -2.50 -0.73
N GLU A 50 4.32 -3.09 0.47
CA GLU A 50 3.78 -4.43 0.66
C GLU A 50 2.27 -4.51 0.36
N TYR A 51 1.53 -3.44 0.65
CA TYR A 51 0.12 -3.37 0.25
C TYR A 51 -0.02 -3.34 -1.27
N VAL A 52 0.80 -2.53 -1.94
CA VAL A 52 0.82 -2.48 -3.41
C VAL A 52 1.18 -3.86 -3.97
N GLU A 53 2.27 -4.47 -3.53
CA GLU A 53 2.68 -5.82 -3.98
C GLU A 53 1.58 -6.87 -3.81
N ARG A 54 0.88 -6.85 -2.67
CA ARG A 54 -0.21 -7.81 -2.39
C ARG A 54 -1.47 -7.57 -3.23
N ASN A 55 -1.73 -6.33 -3.64
CA ASN A 55 -2.96 -5.93 -4.34
C ASN A 55 -2.70 -5.58 -5.81
N MET A 56 -1.46 -5.66 -6.28
CA MET A 56 -1.09 -5.40 -7.66
C MET A 56 -1.58 -6.55 -8.52
N ILE A 57 -2.66 -6.29 -9.24
CA ILE A 57 -3.14 -7.18 -10.30
C ILE A 57 -2.42 -6.75 -11.57
N GLU A 58 -1.65 -7.65 -12.17
CA GLU A 58 -1.13 -7.39 -13.51
C GLU A 58 -2.32 -7.16 -14.44
N PRO A 59 -2.33 -6.04 -15.20
CA PRO A 59 -3.39 -5.84 -16.17
C PRO A 59 -3.35 -7.02 -17.13
N LEU A 60 -4.49 -7.74 -17.23
CA LEU A 60 -4.65 -8.76 -18.25
C LEU A 60 -4.37 -8.06 -19.58
N ALA A 61 -3.22 -8.34 -20.17
CA ALA A 61 -2.99 -8.05 -21.56
C ALA A 61 -4.13 -8.76 -22.27
N THR A 62 -5.13 -8.00 -22.69
CA THR A 62 -6.09 -8.46 -23.68
C THR A 62 -5.22 -8.76 -24.89
N SER A 63 -4.78 -10.01 -24.99
CA SER A 63 -4.19 -10.57 -26.18
C SER A 63 -5.30 -10.43 -27.21
N GLY A 64 -5.21 -9.34 -27.96
CA GLY A 64 -6.10 -9.05 -29.06
C GLY A 64 -6.14 -10.27 -29.93
N ARG A 65 -7.32 -10.89 -29.95
CA ARG A 65 -7.72 -11.87 -30.93
C ARG A 65 -7.50 -11.26 -32.32
N GLU A 66 -7.20 -12.15 -33.27
CA GLU A 66 -7.42 -12.04 -34.72
C GLU A 66 -6.48 -11.17 -35.60
N ASN A 67 -5.60 -11.85 -36.35
CA ASN A 67 -5.85 -11.99 -37.80
C ASN A 67 -5.18 -13.26 -38.37
N SER A 68 -5.93 -14.35 -38.41
CA SER A 68 -5.72 -15.43 -39.38
C SER A 68 -6.39 -14.98 -40.69
N GLY A 69 -5.59 -14.38 -41.58
CA GLY A 69 -6.05 -13.88 -42.87
C GLY A 69 -5.24 -14.47 -44.02
N SER A 70 -5.85 -15.48 -44.65
CA SER A 70 -5.71 -16.00 -46.04
C SER A 70 -4.35 -16.48 -46.54
#